data_AF-A0A6S6XL75-F1
#
_entry.id   AF-A0A6S6XL75-F1
#
_cell.length_a   1.000
_cell.length_b   1.000
_cell.length_c   1.000
_cell.angle_alpha   90.00
_cell.angle_beta   90.00
_cell.angle_gamma   90.00
#
_symmetry.space_group_name_H-M   'P 1'
#
loop_
_entity.id
_entity.type
_entity.pdbx_description
1 polymer ?
#
loop_
_entity_poly.entity_id
_entity_poly.type
_entity_poly.pdbx_seq_one_letter_code
_entity_poly.pdbx_strand_id
1 'polypeptide(L)'
;MTWLVDNISWIKDILWILFTLVATLIAILTYRRARYTLLQPLRSEVVKRQTNMLMKLLEFVAGQKGEIYFKIDYMGIIACNAYKLLELTDYHFLDDDIRKKVEENIGGQIILTSSGYPKTFCAPTDPFYVDDSGAKDFCNYKKLIISEIKEGKGLVSLENLYLTKQHVLTVSTIEKYRDSPLMPQKIQIELSQLLCDISNNIRGPLFKELENFISEAIKMDSSEHSPLSIHYQAIYNRYLKYSKSHTELVEQITATIRSYLQVDAKWS
;
A
#
# COMPACT_ATOMS: atom_id res chain seq x y z
N MET A 1 68.95 10.63 54.90
CA MET A 1 67.55 11.09 55.09
C MET A 1 67.25 12.45 54.44
N THR A 2 68.23 13.33 54.22
CA THR A 2 68.02 14.68 53.64
C THR A 2 67.55 14.68 52.18
N TRP A 3 68.05 13.76 51.34
CA TRP A 3 67.64 13.67 49.92
C TRP A 3 66.14 13.38 49.70
N LEU A 4 65.53 12.56 50.56
CA LEU A 4 64.09 12.28 50.50
C LEU A 4 63.26 13.50 50.91
N VAL A 5 63.77 14.29 51.87
CA VAL A 5 63.10 15.51 52.37
C VAL A 5 63.14 16.62 51.32
N ASP A 6 64.26 16.77 50.61
CA ASP A 6 64.43 17.80 49.58
C ASP A 6 63.64 17.50 48.29
N ASN A 7 63.39 16.22 47.98
CA ASN A 7 62.69 15.78 46.76
C ASN A 7 61.22 15.38 46.97
N ILE A 8 60.68 15.54 48.19
CA ILE A 8 59.31 15.15 48.55
C ILE A 8 58.25 15.81 47.65
N SER A 9 58.49 17.06 47.22
CA SER A 9 57.55 17.78 46.34
C SER A 9 57.44 17.12 44.97
N TRP A 10 58.57 16.77 44.36
CA TRP A 10 58.59 16.17 43.03
C TRP A 10 58.00 14.75 43.03
N ILE A 11 58.27 13.99 44.09
CA ILE A 11 57.68 12.66 44.30
C ILE A 11 56.14 12.77 44.43
N LYS A 12 55.65 13.77 45.19
CA LYS A 12 54.22 14.04 45.33
C LYS A 12 53.59 14.41 43.99
N ASP A 13 54.23 15.24 43.18
CA ASP A 13 53.70 15.69 41.89
C ASP A 13 53.60 14.53 40.89
N ILE A 14 54.61 13.65 40.85
CA ILE A 14 54.57 12.43 40.02
C ILE A 14 53.44 11.49 40.45
N LEU A 15 53.27 11.27 41.77
CA LEU A 15 52.16 10.46 42.28
C LEU A 15 50.80 11.07 41.95
N TRP A 16 50.69 12.41 41.98
CA TRP A 16 49.46 13.12 41.61
C TRP A 16 49.12 12.97 40.13
N ILE A 17 50.12 13.07 39.25
CA ILE A 17 49.96 12.85 37.80
C ILE A 17 49.53 11.41 37.53
N LEU A 18 50.19 10.43 38.18
CA LEU A 18 49.86 9.02 38.01
C LEU A 18 48.45 8.71 38.52
N PHE A 19 48.08 9.26 39.68
CA PHE A 19 46.75 9.11 40.26
C PHE A 19 45.67 9.72 39.36
N THR A 20 45.87 10.93 38.85
CA THR A 20 44.92 11.57 37.93
C THR A 20 44.79 10.81 36.62
N LEU A 21 45.88 10.26 36.08
CA LEU A 21 45.86 9.44 34.87
C LEU A 21 45.06 8.14 35.09
N VAL A 22 45.30 7.44 36.20
CA VAL A 22 44.54 6.24 36.57
C VAL A 22 43.07 6.56 36.81
N ALA A 23 42.77 7.64 37.55
CA ALA A 23 41.39 8.08 37.80
C ALA A 23 40.66 8.42 36.49
N THR A 24 41.35 9.08 35.54
CA THR A 24 40.80 9.42 34.22
C THR A 24 40.52 8.16 33.40
N LEU A 25 41.43 7.18 33.41
CA LEU A 25 41.21 5.88 32.74
C LEU A 25 40.01 5.13 33.34
N ILE A 26 39.90 5.08 34.67
CA ILE A 26 38.76 4.46 35.36
C ILE A 26 37.46 5.19 35.01
N ALA A 27 37.45 6.51 34.94
CA ALA A 27 36.29 7.29 34.55
C ALA A 27 35.84 6.98 33.11
N ILE A 28 36.77 6.90 32.15
CA ILE A 28 36.48 6.55 30.75
C ILE A 28 35.92 5.12 30.64
N LEU A 29 36.53 4.16 31.33
CA LEU A 29 36.07 2.77 31.33
C LEU A 29 34.68 2.64 31.97
N THR A 30 34.44 3.34 33.08
CA THR A 30 33.13 3.40 33.73
C THR A 30 32.07 3.99 32.81
N TYR A 31 32.38 5.08 32.12
CA TYR A 31 31.47 5.70 31.14
C TYR A 31 31.16 4.75 29.98
N ARG A 32 32.18 4.07 29.43
CA ARG A 32 31.97 3.05 28.38
C ARG A 32 31.05 1.94 28.88
N ARG A 33 31.31 1.39 30.07
CA ARG A 33 30.49 0.31 30.65
C ARG A 33 29.05 0.75 30.86
N ALA A 34 28.82 1.91 31.47
CA ALA A 34 27.48 2.47 31.68
C ALA A 34 26.73 2.67 30.34
N ARG A 35 27.42 3.20 29.32
CA ARG A 35 26.85 3.33 27.97
C ARG A 35 26.47 1.99 27.36
N TYR A 36 27.29 0.95 27.49
CA TYR A 36 26.95 -0.39 27.03
C TYR A 36 25.75 -0.99 27.79
N THR A 37 25.72 -0.84 29.12
CA THR A 37 24.63 -1.34 29.96
C THR A 37 23.30 -0.65 29.67
N LEU A 38 23.30 0.64 29.33
CA LEU A 38 22.07 1.34 28.91
C LEU A 38 21.62 0.97 27.49
N LEU A 39 22.57 0.74 26.57
CA LEU A 39 22.25 0.42 25.17
C LEU A 39 21.84 -1.04 24.96
N GLN A 40 22.26 -1.97 25.81
CA GLN A 40 21.85 -3.38 25.75
C GLN A 40 20.32 -3.59 25.85
N PRO A 41 19.60 -3.06 26.86
CA PRO A 41 18.15 -3.22 26.96
C PRO A 41 17.39 -2.49 25.84
N LEU A 42 17.88 -1.33 25.39
CA LEU A 42 17.31 -0.63 24.23
C LEU A 42 17.45 -1.47 22.95
N ARG A 43 18.62 -2.08 22.71
CA ARG A 43 18.84 -2.96 21.55
C ARG A 43 17.95 -4.21 21.62
N SER A 44 17.80 -4.83 22.79
CA SER A 44 16.94 -6.01 22.93
C SER A 44 15.46 -5.69 22.72
N GLU A 45 14.99 -4.53 23.17
CA GLU A 45 13.62 -4.08 22.92
C GLU A 45 13.36 -3.79 21.44
N VAL A 46 14.29 -3.10 20.77
CA VAL A 46 14.21 -2.81 19.34
C VAL A 46 14.16 -4.11 18.53
N VAL A 47 15.03 -5.07 18.84
CA VAL A 47 15.03 -6.39 18.19
C VAL A 47 13.70 -7.11 18.45
N LYS A 48 13.18 -7.12 19.68
CA LYS A 48 11.88 -7.72 19.99
C LYS A 48 10.74 -7.10 19.18
N ARG A 49 10.70 -5.76 19.06
CA ARG A 49 9.69 -5.06 18.25
C ARG A 49 9.83 -5.38 16.76
N GLN A 50 11.06 -5.44 16.25
CA GLN A 50 11.36 -5.81 14.88
C GLN A 50 10.91 -7.26 14.59
N THR A 51 11.25 -8.22 15.45
CA THR A 51 10.81 -9.63 15.34
C THR A 51 9.30 -9.73 15.33
N ASN A 52 8.59 -9.05 16.25
CA ASN A 52 7.12 -9.05 16.27
C ASN A 52 6.52 -8.47 14.98
N MET A 53 7.13 -7.43 14.43
CA MET A 53 6.67 -6.81 13.19
C MET A 53 6.88 -7.74 11.98
N LEU A 54 8.04 -8.39 11.90
CA LEU A 54 8.36 -9.37 10.88
C LEU A 54 7.43 -10.59 10.94
N MET A 55 7.10 -11.08 12.14
CA MET A 55 6.13 -12.17 12.32
C MET A 55 4.74 -11.79 11.81
N LYS A 56 4.24 -10.59 12.17
CA LYS A 56 2.93 -10.12 11.68
C LYS A 56 2.91 -9.90 10.18
N LEU A 57 4.01 -9.40 9.60
CA LEU A 57 4.14 -9.27 8.15
C LEU A 57 4.17 -10.65 7.48
N LEU A 58 4.88 -11.62 8.07
CA LEU A 58 4.92 -12.99 7.58
C LEU A 58 3.52 -13.62 7.58
N GLU A 59 2.76 -13.50 8.67
CA GLU A 59 1.38 -13.98 8.74
C GLU A 59 0.47 -13.29 7.70
N PHE A 60 0.71 -12.01 7.45
CA PHE A 60 -0.05 -11.24 6.48
C PHE A 60 0.21 -11.70 5.03
N VAL A 61 1.48 -11.91 4.68
CA VAL A 61 1.96 -12.20 3.31
C VAL A 61 1.97 -13.70 2.98
N ALA A 62 2.38 -14.54 3.93
CA ALA A 62 2.60 -15.98 3.78
C ALA A 62 1.40 -16.85 4.19
N GLY A 63 0.18 -16.30 4.07
CA GLY A 63 -1.05 -17.07 4.20
C GLY A 63 -1.15 -18.22 3.19
N GLN A 64 -2.32 -18.85 3.05
CA GLN A 64 -2.49 -19.91 2.04
C GLN A 64 -2.10 -19.40 0.63
N LYS A 65 -1.53 -20.25 -0.23
CA LYS A 65 -1.12 -19.85 -1.59
C LYS A 65 -2.27 -19.12 -2.29
N GLY A 66 -2.04 -17.86 -2.68
CA GLY A 66 -3.03 -17.02 -3.34
C GLY A 66 -3.85 -16.09 -2.43
N GLU A 67 -3.73 -16.21 -1.10
CA GLU A 67 -4.49 -15.39 -0.14
C GLU A 67 -4.26 -13.88 -0.32
N ILE A 68 -3.05 -13.49 -0.72
CA ILE A 68 -2.72 -12.09 -1.02
C ILE A 68 -3.59 -11.50 -2.14
N TYR A 69 -3.96 -12.29 -3.17
CA TYR A 69 -4.81 -11.80 -4.26
C TYR A 69 -6.24 -11.56 -3.78
N PHE A 70 -6.74 -12.40 -2.87
CA PHE A 70 -8.02 -12.17 -2.21
C PHE A 70 -7.95 -10.91 -1.36
N LYS A 71 -6.86 -10.68 -0.60
CA LYS A 71 -6.68 -9.45 0.19
C LYS A 71 -6.60 -8.19 -0.69
N ILE A 72 -5.95 -8.27 -1.85
CA ILE A 72 -5.89 -7.13 -2.80
C ILE A 72 -7.25 -6.86 -3.45
N ASP A 73 -8.09 -7.89 -3.61
CA ASP A 73 -9.48 -7.79 -4.09
C ASP A 73 -9.63 -7.20 -5.50
N TYR A 74 -8.82 -7.68 -6.45
CA TYR A 74 -8.93 -7.29 -7.86
C TYR A 74 -10.31 -7.58 -8.46
N MET A 75 -10.94 -8.69 -8.08
CA MET A 75 -12.27 -9.05 -8.55
C MET A 75 -13.32 -8.07 -8.06
N GLY A 76 -13.27 -7.65 -6.79
CA GLY A 76 -14.16 -6.63 -6.26
C GLY A 76 -13.97 -5.29 -6.95
N ILE A 77 -12.72 -4.89 -7.24
CA ILE A 77 -12.43 -3.66 -8.01
C ILE A 77 -13.05 -3.75 -9.40
N ILE A 78 -12.87 -4.87 -10.12
CA ILE A 78 -13.47 -5.07 -11.44
C ILE A 78 -14.99 -5.00 -11.37
N ALA A 79 -15.61 -5.70 -10.42
CA ALA A 79 -17.06 -5.72 -10.29
C ALA A 79 -17.64 -4.32 -10.01
N CYS A 80 -17.04 -3.59 -9.08
CA CYS A 80 -17.47 -2.23 -8.73
C CYS A 80 -17.35 -1.28 -9.94
N ASN A 81 -16.23 -1.30 -10.65
CA ASN A 81 -16.02 -0.40 -11.78
C ASN A 81 -16.85 -0.80 -13.00
N ALA A 82 -16.99 -2.09 -13.30
CA ALA A 82 -17.87 -2.57 -14.36
C ALA A 82 -19.32 -2.14 -14.11
N TYR A 83 -19.80 -2.28 -12.87
CA TYR A 83 -21.12 -1.77 -12.47
C TYR A 83 -21.25 -0.26 -12.69
N LYS A 84 -20.28 0.53 -12.18
CA LYS A 84 -20.31 2.00 -12.31
C LYS A 84 -20.21 2.48 -13.76
N LEU A 85 -19.47 1.78 -14.62
CA LEU A 85 -19.43 2.09 -16.05
C LEU A 85 -20.77 1.85 -16.73
N LEU A 86 -21.46 0.77 -16.40
CA LEU A 86 -22.79 0.47 -16.94
C LEU A 86 -23.84 1.48 -16.46
N GLU A 87 -23.81 1.86 -15.18
CA GLU A 87 -24.64 2.93 -14.62
C GLU A 87 -24.40 4.27 -15.35
N LEU A 88 -23.13 4.57 -15.65
CA LEU A 88 -22.77 5.74 -16.48
C LEU A 88 -23.33 5.65 -17.89
N THR A 89 -23.48 4.46 -18.47
CA THR A 89 -24.02 4.28 -19.84
C THR A 89 -25.52 4.04 -19.91
N ASP A 90 -26.28 4.38 -18.86
CA ASP A 90 -27.75 4.22 -18.79
C ASP A 90 -28.23 2.75 -18.85
N TYR A 91 -27.39 1.79 -18.47
CA TYR A 91 -27.86 0.40 -18.32
C TYR A 91 -28.72 0.29 -17.06
N HIS A 92 -29.95 -0.20 -17.24
CA HIS A 92 -30.85 -0.49 -16.13
C HIS A 92 -30.57 -1.87 -15.56
N PHE A 93 -30.30 -1.91 -14.25
CA PHE A 93 -30.18 -3.16 -13.49
C PHE A 93 -31.54 -3.48 -12.87
N LEU A 94 -31.91 -4.76 -12.87
CA LEU A 94 -33.17 -5.23 -12.28
C LEU A 94 -33.18 -5.21 -10.74
N ASP A 95 -32.02 -5.11 -10.09
CA ASP A 95 -31.87 -5.31 -8.65
C ASP A 95 -31.15 -4.12 -7.99
N ASP A 96 -31.92 -3.31 -7.25
CA ASP A 96 -31.43 -2.17 -6.47
C ASP A 96 -30.47 -2.59 -5.34
N ASP A 97 -30.51 -3.85 -4.86
CA ASP A 97 -29.59 -4.32 -3.83
C ASP A 97 -28.14 -4.36 -4.32
N ILE A 98 -27.93 -4.52 -5.63
CA ILE A 98 -26.59 -4.54 -6.23
C ILE A 98 -25.94 -3.17 -6.11
N ARG A 99 -26.70 -2.09 -6.38
CA ARG A 99 -26.21 -0.71 -6.27
C ARG A 99 -25.69 -0.44 -4.86
N LYS A 100 -26.50 -0.76 -3.87
CA LYS A 100 -26.19 -0.55 -2.45
C LYS A 100 -24.95 -1.34 -2.03
N LYS A 101 -24.85 -2.61 -2.43
CA LYS A 101 -23.65 -3.44 -2.18
C LYS A 101 -22.39 -2.85 -2.78
N VAL A 102 -22.45 -2.33 -4.01
CA VAL A 102 -21.31 -1.69 -4.67
C VAL A 102 -20.89 -0.42 -3.92
N GLU A 103 -21.85 0.48 -3.63
CA GLU A 103 -21.57 1.73 -2.90
C GLU A 103 -21.02 1.48 -1.50
N GLU A 104 -21.55 0.50 -0.78
CA GLU A 104 -21.04 0.09 0.53
C GLU A 104 -19.65 -0.54 0.47
N ASN A 105 -19.25 -1.14 -0.66
CA ASN A 105 -17.93 -1.76 -0.81
C ASN A 105 -16.84 -0.77 -1.26
N ILE A 106 -17.21 0.38 -1.81
CA ILE A 106 -16.24 1.41 -2.21
C ILE A 106 -15.54 1.96 -0.96
N GLY A 107 -14.21 1.94 -0.98
CA GLY A 107 -13.35 2.45 0.09
C GLY A 107 -12.40 3.55 -0.34
N GLY A 108 -12.31 3.82 -1.64
CA GLY A 108 -11.46 4.87 -2.19
C GLY A 108 -11.58 4.97 -3.70
N GLN A 109 -10.77 5.84 -4.30
CA GLN A 109 -10.72 6.03 -5.76
C GLN A 109 -9.32 6.43 -6.22
N ILE A 110 -8.98 6.07 -7.47
CA ILE A 110 -7.82 6.55 -8.20
C ILE A 110 -8.30 7.55 -9.24
N ILE A 111 -7.76 8.77 -9.19
CA ILE A 111 -7.98 9.79 -10.21
C ILE A 111 -7.10 9.46 -11.41
N LEU A 112 -7.71 9.34 -12.59
CA LEU A 112 -7.07 9.02 -13.86
C LEU A 112 -6.74 10.28 -14.68
N THR A 113 -7.62 11.28 -14.67
CA THR A 113 -7.40 12.55 -15.39
C THR A 113 -7.00 13.65 -14.41
N SER A 114 -5.88 14.31 -14.68
CA SER A 114 -5.25 15.30 -13.79
C SER A 114 -5.62 16.76 -14.08
N SER A 115 -6.47 17.01 -15.08
CA SER A 115 -6.81 18.37 -15.49
C SER A 115 -8.18 18.79 -14.94
N GLY A 116 -8.16 19.62 -13.89
CA GLY A 116 -9.35 20.31 -13.38
C GLY A 116 -10.06 19.58 -12.24
N TYR A 117 -11.21 20.12 -11.84
CA TYR A 117 -12.08 19.49 -10.83
C TYR A 117 -12.79 18.28 -11.45
N PRO A 118 -12.89 17.15 -10.73
CA PRO A 118 -13.64 15.98 -11.21
C PRO A 118 -15.10 16.35 -11.46
N LYS A 119 -15.57 16.20 -12.70
CA LYS A 119 -16.96 16.42 -13.12
C LYS A 119 -17.90 15.34 -12.58
N THR A 120 -17.34 14.23 -12.11
CA THR A 120 -18.05 13.17 -11.38
C THR A 120 -18.50 13.58 -9.98
N PHE A 121 -17.91 14.63 -9.39
CA PHE A 121 -18.35 15.18 -8.11
C PHE A 121 -19.22 16.41 -8.34
N CYS A 122 -20.53 16.30 -8.08
CA CYS A 122 -21.41 17.45 -7.91
C CYS A 122 -21.17 18.10 -6.53
N ALA A 123 -19.96 18.59 -6.28
CA ALA A 123 -19.67 19.32 -5.06
C ALA A 123 -20.20 20.76 -5.20
N PRO A 124 -20.93 21.29 -4.21
CA PRO A 124 -21.30 22.71 -4.20
C PRO A 124 -20.02 23.54 -4.24
N THR A 125 -19.84 24.31 -5.31
CA THR A 125 -18.71 25.23 -5.47
C THR A 125 -18.97 26.57 -4.78
N ASP A 126 -20.22 26.85 -4.44
CA ASP A 126 -20.67 28.03 -3.72
C ASP A 126 -21.25 27.62 -2.33
N PRO A 127 -20.71 28.15 -1.21
CA PRO A 127 -21.28 27.93 0.12
C PRO A 127 -22.69 28.51 0.30
N PHE A 128 -23.16 29.32 -0.65
CA PHE A 128 -24.47 29.96 -0.69
C PHE A 128 -25.24 29.60 -1.98
N TYR A 129 -25.30 28.31 -2.33
CA TYR A 129 -26.22 27.67 -3.30
C TYR A 129 -26.94 28.63 -4.28
N VAL A 130 -26.25 28.99 -5.36
CA VAL A 130 -26.87 29.58 -6.55
C VAL A 130 -26.61 28.63 -7.72
N ASP A 131 -27.65 27.87 -8.05
CA ASP A 131 -27.84 27.10 -9.28
C ASP A 131 -27.24 25.68 -9.38
N ASP A 132 -27.96 24.84 -10.13
CA ASP A 132 -27.86 23.38 -10.27
C ASP A 132 -26.73 22.96 -11.26
N SER A 133 -25.66 23.75 -11.35
CA SER A 133 -24.64 23.66 -12.42
C SER A 133 -23.96 22.29 -12.49
N GLY A 134 -23.78 21.63 -11.35
CA GLY A 134 -23.16 20.31 -11.26
C GLY A 134 -23.92 19.21 -11.98
N ALA A 135 -25.26 19.26 -12.00
CA ALA A 135 -26.07 18.26 -12.69
C ALA A 135 -25.89 18.33 -14.22
N LYS A 136 -25.80 19.54 -14.77
CA LYS A 136 -25.56 19.77 -16.20
C LYS A 136 -24.15 19.32 -16.60
N ASP A 137 -23.16 19.59 -15.77
CA ASP A 137 -21.77 19.17 -16.00
C ASP A 137 -21.62 17.65 -15.96
N PHE A 138 -22.28 16.98 -15.02
CA PHE A 138 -22.32 15.52 -14.96
C PHE A 138 -23.02 14.91 -16.19
N CYS A 139 -24.15 15.48 -16.62
CA CYS A 139 -24.83 15.03 -17.85
C CYS A 139 -23.94 15.20 -19.09
N ASN A 140 -23.19 16.30 -19.20
CA ASN A 140 -22.26 16.52 -20.30
C ASN A 140 -21.09 15.54 -20.26
N TYR A 141 -20.55 15.28 -19.07
CA TYR A 141 -19.52 14.27 -18.84
C TYR A 141 -19.99 12.87 -19.27
N LYS A 142 -21.18 12.47 -18.84
CA LYS A 142 -21.79 11.19 -19.22
C LYS A 142 -21.92 11.04 -20.74
N LYS A 143 -22.43 12.08 -21.42
CA LYS A 143 -22.54 12.10 -22.89
C LYS A 143 -21.17 11.96 -23.57
N LEU A 144 -20.14 12.64 -23.05
CA LEU A 144 -18.77 12.55 -23.56
C LEU A 144 -18.24 11.12 -23.47
N ILE A 145 -18.30 10.49 -22.30
CA ILE A 145 -17.83 9.12 -22.10
C ILE A 145 -18.56 8.14 -23.03
N ILE A 146 -19.89 8.23 -23.12
CA ILE A 146 -20.68 7.38 -24.03
C ILE A 146 -20.24 7.58 -25.49
N SER A 147 -19.98 8.83 -25.92
CA SER A 147 -19.51 9.11 -27.27
C SER A 147 -18.12 8.53 -27.55
N GLU A 148 -17.18 8.63 -26.61
CA GLU A 148 -15.83 8.09 -26.74
C GLU A 148 -15.84 6.57 -26.88
N ILE A 149 -16.66 5.87 -26.09
CA ILE A 149 -16.77 4.42 -26.17
C ILE A 149 -17.40 4.02 -27.52
N LYS A 150 -18.47 4.71 -27.96
CA LYS A 150 -19.14 4.44 -29.26
C LYS A 150 -18.23 4.70 -30.46
N GLU A 151 -17.38 5.70 -30.39
CA GLU A 151 -16.40 6.04 -31.42
C GLU A 151 -15.13 5.15 -31.37
N GLY A 152 -15.05 4.22 -30.41
CA GLY A 152 -13.91 3.32 -30.25
C GLY A 152 -12.64 4.00 -29.76
N LYS A 153 -12.77 5.18 -29.14
CA LYS A 153 -11.65 5.92 -28.54
C LYS A 153 -11.25 5.37 -27.17
N GLY A 154 -12.09 4.55 -26.54
CA GLY A 154 -11.84 3.96 -25.23
C GLY A 154 -12.38 4.79 -24.07
N LEU A 155 -11.80 4.62 -22.89
CA LEU A 155 -12.16 5.31 -21.64
C LEU A 155 -11.25 6.52 -21.36
N VAL A 156 -10.96 7.32 -22.38
CA VAL A 156 -9.94 8.40 -22.32
C VAL A 156 -10.31 9.48 -21.30
N SER A 157 -11.57 9.92 -21.30
CA SER A 157 -12.03 10.96 -20.39
C SER A 157 -12.49 10.42 -19.03
N LEU A 158 -12.40 9.11 -18.76
CA LEU A 158 -12.84 8.55 -17.49
C LEU A 158 -12.00 9.14 -16.35
N GLU A 159 -12.66 9.77 -15.39
CA GLU A 159 -11.95 10.51 -14.33
C GLU A 159 -11.49 9.63 -13.18
N ASN A 160 -12.27 8.62 -12.81
CA ASN A 160 -12.08 7.87 -11.57
C ASN A 160 -12.21 6.36 -11.77
N LEU A 161 -11.33 5.61 -11.11
CA LEU A 161 -11.49 4.19 -10.82
C LEU A 161 -11.76 3.99 -9.34
N TYR A 162 -12.82 3.28 -9.00
CA TYR A 162 -13.17 2.98 -7.62
C TYR A 162 -12.34 1.81 -7.08
N LEU A 163 -11.95 1.91 -5.81
CA LEU A 163 -11.23 0.88 -5.08
C LEU A 163 -12.13 0.34 -3.98
N THR A 164 -12.03 -0.96 -3.69
CA THR A 164 -12.79 -1.58 -2.60
C THR A 164 -12.17 -1.24 -1.24
N LYS A 165 -12.99 -1.28 -0.18
CA LYS A 165 -12.52 -1.12 1.21
C LYS A 165 -11.41 -2.11 1.53
N GLN A 166 -11.57 -3.36 1.10
CA GLN A 166 -10.59 -4.42 1.30
C GLN A 166 -9.25 -4.09 0.63
N HIS A 167 -9.28 -3.62 -0.62
CA HIS A 167 -8.08 -3.18 -1.32
C HIS A 167 -7.35 -2.06 -0.57
N VAL A 168 -8.07 -1.00 -0.17
CA VAL A 168 -7.49 0.15 0.53
C VAL A 168 -6.87 -0.25 1.87
N LEU A 169 -7.54 -1.13 2.62
CA LEU A 169 -7.00 -1.68 3.88
C LEU A 169 -5.73 -2.52 3.66
N THR A 170 -5.70 -3.31 2.60
CA THR A 170 -4.54 -4.14 2.24
C THR A 170 -3.33 -3.28 1.85
N VAL A 171 -3.52 -2.30 0.96
CA VAL A 171 -2.45 -1.40 0.52
C VAL A 171 -1.91 -0.59 1.70
N SER A 172 -2.78 0.03 2.51
CA SER A 172 -2.35 0.79 3.70
C SER A 172 -1.63 -0.08 4.73
N THR A 173 -2.00 -1.35 4.86
CA THR A 173 -1.28 -2.31 5.71
C THR A 173 0.14 -2.55 5.18
N ILE A 174 0.31 -2.76 3.87
CA ILE A 174 1.63 -2.95 3.25
C ILE A 174 2.48 -1.68 3.41
N GLU A 175 1.91 -0.50 3.17
CA GLU A 175 2.59 0.80 3.34
C GLU A 175 3.05 1.00 4.78
N LYS A 176 2.21 0.69 5.77
CA LYS A 176 2.56 0.76 7.19
C LYS A 176 3.80 -0.08 7.53
N TYR A 177 3.95 -1.25 6.91
CA TYR A 177 5.14 -2.08 7.10
C TYR A 177 6.35 -1.55 6.33
N ARG A 178 6.18 -1.09 5.10
CA ARG A 178 7.22 -0.47 4.26
C ARG A 178 7.81 0.76 4.94
N ASP A 179 6.97 1.65 5.45
CA ASP A 179 7.37 2.95 6.00
C ASP A 179 7.87 2.85 7.45
N SER A 180 7.82 1.66 8.04
CA SER A 180 8.31 1.45 9.40
C SER A 180 9.84 1.55 9.44
N PRO A 181 10.41 2.39 10.33
CA PRO A 181 11.87 2.51 10.49
C PRO A 181 12.52 1.26 11.10
N LEU A 182 11.71 0.36 11.68
CA LEU A 182 12.18 -0.92 12.22
C LEU A 182 12.25 -2.02 11.15
N MET A 183 11.70 -1.77 9.96
CA MET A 183 11.71 -2.74 8.88
C MET A 183 13.09 -2.78 8.21
N PRO A 184 13.67 -3.97 7.97
CA PRO A 184 14.90 -4.09 7.20
C PRO A 184 14.74 -3.47 5.79
N GLN A 185 15.73 -2.71 5.35
CA GLN A 185 15.71 -1.99 4.07
C GLN A 185 15.40 -2.91 2.87
N LYS A 186 15.94 -4.14 2.88
CA LYS A 186 15.65 -5.12 1.82
C LYS A 186 14.15 -5.43 1.71
N ILE A 187 13.48 -5.64 2.84
CA ILE A 187 12.03 -5.89 2.88
C ILE A 187 11.26 -4.64 2.46
N GLN A 188 11.69 -3.44 2.88
CA GLN A 188 11.05 -2.19 2.43
C GLN A 188 11.09 -2.04 0.90
N ILE A 189 12.21 -2.39 0.27
CA ILE A 189 12.37 -2.38 -1.20
C ILE A 189 11.41 -3.39 -1.85
N GLU A 190 11.37 -4.63 -1.34
CA GLU A 190 10.48 -5.68 -1.87
C GLU A 190 8.99 -5.32 -1.71
N LEU A 191 8.60 -4.73 -0.58
CA LEU A 191 7.23 -4.21 -0.37
C LEU A 191 6.91 -3.02 -1.29
N SER A 192 7.88 -2.14 -1.55
CA SER A 192 7.72 -1.04 -2.51
C SER A 192 7.48 -1.55 -3.92
N GLN A 193 8.20 -2.60 -4.31
CA GLN A 193 8.00 -3.28 -5.58
C GLN A 193 6.61 -3.92 -5.66
N LEU A 194 6.14 -4.56 -4.59
CA LEU A 194 4.80 -5.15 -4.54
C LEU A 194 3.71 -4.09 -4.71
N LEU A 195 3.82 -2.95 -4.03
CA LEU A 195 2.89 -1.83 -4.17
C LEU A 195 2.89 -1.26 -5.61
N CYS A 196 4.08 -1.14 -6.22
CA CYS A 196 4.22 -0.71 -7.60
C CYS A 196 3.52 -1.69 -8.56
N ASP A 197 3.77 -2.99 -8.40
CA ASP A 197 3.15 -4.04 -9.21
C ASP A 197 1.62 -4.06 -9.05
N ILE A 198 1.12 -3.86 -7.82
CA ILE A 198 -0.32 -3.75 -7.56
C ILE A 198 -0.92 -2.55 -8.30
N SER A 199 -0.32 -1.37 -8.16
CA SER A 199 -0.75 -0.14 -8.85
C SER A 199 -0.73 -0.31 -10.37
N ASN A 200 0.32 -0.91 -10.92
CA ASN A 200 0.48 -1.12 -12.36
C ASN A 200 -0.57 -2.09 -12.90
N ASN A 201 -0.89 -3.16 -12.15
CA ASN A 201 -1.97 -4.09 -12.52
C ASN A 201 -3.34 -3.40 -12.59
N ILE A 202 -3.61 -2.42 -11.71
CA ILE A 202 -4.88 -1.66 -11.72
C ILE A 202 -4.90 -0.67 -12.90
N ARG A 203 -3.85 0.15 -13.04
CA ARG A 203 -3.81 1.23 -14.05
C ARG A 203 -3.60 0.74 -15.48
N GLY A 204 -3.02 -0.45 -15.66
CA GLY A 204 -2.75 -1.04 -16.98
C GLY A 204 -3.75 -2.15 -17.33
N PRO A 205 -3.45 -3.41 -17.01
CA PRO A 205 -4.27 -4.56 -17.41
C PRO A 205 -5.74 -4.46 -17.00
N LEU A 206 -6.03 -4.10 -15.74
CA LEU A 206 -7.41 -4.03 -15.25
C LEU A 206 -8.19 -2.93 -15.96
N PHE A 207 -7.61 -1.72 -16.07
CA PHE A 207 -8.23 -0.62 -16.79
C PHE A 207 -8.54 -0.98 -18.25
N LYS A 208 -7.58 -1.60 -18.95
CA LYS A 208 -7.77 -2.06 -20.33
C LYS A 208 -8.87 -3.11 -20.46
N GLU A 209 -9.01 -4.03 -19.50
CA GLU A 209 -10.10 -5.00 -19.52
C GLU A 209 -11.47 -4.38 -19.27
N LEU A 210 -11.55 -3.32 -18.45
CA LEU A 210 -12.79 -2.55 -18.29
C LEU A 210 -13.16 -1.82 -19.58
N GLU A 211 -12.18 -1.27 -20.30
CA GLU A 211 -12.37 -0.64 -21.61
C GLU A 211 -12.88 -1.65 -22.66
N ASN A 212 -12.26 -2.84 -22.73
CA ASN A 212 -12.71 -3.93 -23.59
C ASN A 212 -14.14 -4.35 -23.24
N PHE A 213 -14.42 -4.53 -21.94
CA PHE A 213 -15.72 -4.94 -21.43
C PHE A 213 -16.83 -3.95 -21.83
N ILE A 214 -16.65 -2.66 -21.56
CA ILE A 214 -17.70 -1.67 -21.85
C ILE A 214 -17.91 -1.49 -23.35
N SER A 215 -16.84 -1.60 -24.15
CA SER A 215 -16.90 -1.56 -25.62
C SER A 215 -17.65 -2.77 -26.20
N GLU A 216 -17.55 -3.94 -25.57
CA GLU A 216 -18.36 -5.12 -25.89
C GLU A 216 -19.81 -4.94 -25.44
N ALA A 217 -20.03 -4.44 -24.23
CA ALA A 217 -21.35 -4.26 -23.64
C ALA A 217 -22.23 -3.33 -24.48
N ILE A 218 -21.73 -2.17 -24.91
CA ILE A 218 -22.50 -1.19 -25.69
C ILE A 218 -22.92 -1.72 -27.08
N LYS A 219 -22.21 -2.71 -27.63
CA LYS A 219 -22.61 -3.37 -28.89
C LYS A 219 -23.75 -4.36 -28.70
N MET A 220 -24.03 -4.77 -27.47
CA MET A 220 -25.11 -5.67 -27.14
C MET A 220 -26.36 -4.85 -26.83
N ASP A 221 -27.41 -5.03 -27.61
CA ASP A 221 -28.72 -4.42 -27.32
C ASP A 221 -29.24 -4.95 -25.98
N SER A 222 -29.27 -4.08 -24.97
CA SER A 222 -29.95 -4.34 -23.70
C SER A 222 -31.22 -3.53 -23.61
N SER A 223 -32.30 -4.15 -23.19
CA SER A 223 -33.57 -3.49 -22.87
C SER A 223 -34.03 -3.91 -21.47
N GLU A 224 -35.00 -3.21 -20.89
CA GLU A 224 -35.65 -3.64 -19.64
C GLU A 224 -36.20 -5.07 -19.70
N HIS A 225 -36.52 -5.56 -20.90
CA HIS A 225 -37.05 -6.91 -21.14
C HIS A 225 -35.97 -7.94 -21.49
N SER A 226 -34.72 -7.50 -21.69
CA SER A 226 -33.56 -8.33 -22.00
C SER A 226 -32.28 -7.74 -21.38
N PRO A 227 -32.17 -7.76 -20.04
CA PRO A 227 -31.02 -7.17 -19.35
C PRO A 227 -29.74 -7.95 -19.68
N LEU A 228 -28.61 -7.26 -19.69
CA LEU A 228 -27.31 -7.85 -19.95
C LEU A 228 -26.89 -8.75 -18.78
N SER A 229 -26.72 -10.05 -19.02
CA SER A 229 -26.15 -10.97 -18.02
C SER A 229 -24.63 -10.80 -17.97
N ILE A 230 -24.13 -10.18 -16.91
CA ILE A 230 -22.69 -9.90 -16.76
C ILE A 230 -22.07 -10.90 -15.80
N HIS A 231 -21.09 -11.64 -16.30
CA HIS A 231 -20.27 -12.53 -15.48
C HIS A 231 -18.96 -11.83 -15.11
N TYR A 232 -18.91 -11.15 -13.97
CA TYR A 232 -17.70 -10.45 -13.50
C TYR A 232 -16.47 -11.37 -13.40
N GLN A 233 -16.69 -12.66 -13.10
CA GLN A 233 -15.64 -13.67 -13.10
C GLN A 233 -14.95 -13.80 -14.48
N ALA A 234 -15.71 -13.67 -15.58
CA ALA A 234 -15.14 -13.75 -16.91
C ALA A 234 -14.21 -12.56 -17.20
N ILE A 235 -14.61 -11.35 -16.78
CA ILE A 235 -13.77 -10.14 -16.88
C ILE A 235 -12.49 -10.33 -16.06
N TYR A 236 -12.61 -10.81 -14.82
CA TYR A 236 -11.47 -11.10 -13.96
C TYR A 236 -10.53 -12.15 -14.57
N ASN A 237 -11.07 -13.23 -15.13
CA ASN A 237 -10.26 -14.26 -15.79
C ASN A 237 -9.52 -13.74 -17.03
N ARG A 238 -10.09 -12.78 -17.78
CA ARG A 238 -9.39 -12.11 -18.89
C ARG A 238 -8.25 -11.23 -18.36
N TYR A 239 -8.53 -10.44 -17.34
CA TYR A 239 -7.53 -9.63 -16.63
C TYR A 239 -6.34 -10.46 -16.16
N LEU A 240 -6.58 -11.63 -15.56
CA LEU A 240 -5.52 -12.49 -15.05
C LEU A 240 -4.50 -12.91 -16.12
N LYS A 241 -4.90 -13.02 -17.39
CA LYS A 241 -4.01 -13.40 -18.50
C LYS A 241 -2.93 -12.35 -18.78
N TYR A 242 -3.22 -11.09 -18.50
CA TYR A 242 -2.35 -9.95 -18.79
C TYR A 242 -1.79 -9.29 -17.53
N SER A 243 -2.34 -9.61 -16.35
CA SER A 243 -1.86 -9.13 -15.07
C SER A 243 -0.49 -9.72 -14.72
N LYS A 244 0.36 -8.93 -14.08
CA LYS A 244 1.60 -9.42 -13.49
C LYS A 244 1.28 -10.26 -12.24
N SER A 245 1.83 -11.46 -12.18
CA SER A 245 1.75 -12.31 -10.99
C SER A 245 2.62 -11.73 -9.87
N HIS A 246 2.07 -11.71 -8.65
CA HIS A 246 2.75 -11.34 -7.41
C HIS A 246 3.39 -12.54 -6.71
N THR A 247 3.18 -13.76 -7.20
CA THR A 247 3.54 -15.00 -6.48
C THR A 247 5.04 -15.07 -6.17
N GLU A 248 5.89 -14.82 -7.17
CA GLU A 248 7.35 -14.88 -7.00
C GLU A 248 7.84 -13.83 -5.99
N LEU A 249 7.30 -12.60 -6.07
CA LEU A 249 7.69 -11.52 -5.16
C LEU A 249 7.22 -11.79 -3.73
N VAL A 250 6.04 -12.38 -3.55
CA VAL A 250 5.49 -12.79 -2.25
C VAL A 250 6.32 -13.92 -1.64
N GLU A 251 6.73 -14.90 -2.46
CA GLU A 251 7.66 -15.96 -2.03
C GLU A 251 9.03 -15.39 -1.66
N GLN A 252 9.54 -14.41 -2.41
CA GLN A 252 10.78 -13.70 -2.10
C GLN A 252 10.70 -12.95 -0.77
N ILE A 253 9.64 -12.15 -0.55
CA ILE A 253 9.40 -11.43 0.71
C ILE A 253 9.36 -12.43 1.87
N THR A 254 8.62 -13.53 1.70
CA THR A 254 8.50 -14.60 2.69
C THR A 254 9.87 -15.20 3.03
N ALA A 255 10.67 -15.55 2.02
CA ALA A 255 12.02 -16.09 2.21
C ALA A 255 12.96 -15.09 2.90
N THR A 256 12.90 -13.82 2.50
CA THR A 256 13.68 -12.75 3.14
C THR A 256 13.29 -12.61 4.61
N ILE A 257 12.00 -12.58 4.95
CA ILE A 257 11.54 -12.50 6.35
C ILE A 257 12.01 -13.70 7.17
N ARG A 258 11.84 -14.93 6.65
CA ARG A 258 12.29 -16.16 7.33
C ARG A 258 13.79 -16.16 7.61
N SER A 259 14.58 -15.62 6.67
CA SER A 259 16.03 -15.46 6.84
C SER A 259 16.36 -14.49 7.98
N TYR A 260 15.69 -13.33 8.05
CA TYR A 260 15.87 -12.38 9.17
C TYR A 260 15.45 -12.95 10.52
N LEU A 261 14.41 -13.78 10.53
CA LEU A 261 13.90 -14.45 11.72
C LEU A 261 14.69 -15.72 12.10
N GLN A 262 15.66 -16.14 11.27
CA GLN A 262 16.45 -17.36 11.46
C GLN A 262 15.60 -18.63 11.64
N VAL A 263 14.42 -18.69 11.00
CA VAL A 263 13.47 -19.81 11.14
C VAL A 263 14.09 -21.14 10.68
N ASP A 264 14.89 -21.08 9.63
CA ASP A 264 15.49 -22.26 8.97
C ASP A 264 16.94 -22.51 9.38
N ALA A 265 17.44 -21.82 10.41
CA ALA A 265 18.81 -22.00 10.90
C ALA A 265 18.96 -23.37 11.58
N LYS A 266 19.95 -24.15 11.14
CA LYS A 266 20.37 -25.35 11.87
C LYS A 266 21.20 -24.92 13.08
N TRP A 267 20.62 -25.07 14.27
CA TRP A 267 21.33 -24.88 15.53
C TRP A 267 22.19 -26.12 15.77
N SER A 268 23.44 -26.07 15.29
CA SER A 268 24.49 -27.06 15.58
C SER A 268 25.31 -26.63 16.78
#